data_AF-A0A1W0B8F0-F1
#
_entry.id   AF-A0A1W0B8F0-F1
#
_cell.length_a   1.000
_cell.length_b   1.000
_cell.length_c   1.000
_cell.angle_alpha   90.00
_cell.angle_beta   90.00
_cell.angle_gamma   90.00
#
_symmetry.space_group_name_H-M   'P 1'
#
loop_
_entity.id
_entity.type
_entity.pdbx_description
1 polymer ?
#
loop_
_entity_poly.entity_id
_entity_poly.type
_entity_poly.pdbx_seq_one_letter_code
_entity_poly.pdbx_strand_id
1 'polypeptide(L)'
;MSNLSNILYGVLIFVRWAGLILITIISMGVLISEAAKSKLSPGKVLGVAGSAILAAVLFWMLPTLVNYARSDANTIVPDHPIGGYR
;
A
#
# COMPACT_ATOMS: atom_id res chain seq x y z
N MET A 1 15.52 -8.04 -20.37
CA MET A 1 15.20 -8.09 -18.93
C MET A 1 15.68 -9.43 -18.39
N SER A 2 16.40 -9.46 -17.28
CA SER A 2 16.93 -10.70 -16.71
C SER A 2 15.80 -11.56 -16.10
N ASN A 3 15.99 -12.88 -15.98
CA ASN A 3 15.05 -13.78 -15.30
C ASN A 3 14.74 -13.31 -13.86
N LEU A 4 15.73 -12.74 -13.18
CA LEU A 4 15.56 -12.15 -11.85
C LEU A 4 14.60 -10.96 -11.85
N SER A 5 14.69 -10.07 -12.84
CA SER A 5 13.80 -8.92 -12.98
C SER A 5 12.34 -9.35 -13.16
N ASN A 6 12.09 -10.43 -13.92
CA ASN A 6 10.74 -10.97 -14.12
C ASN A 6 10.17 -11.57 -12.82
N ILE A 7 10.99 -12.30 -12.05
CA ILE A 7 10.56 -12.86 -10.77
C ILE A 7 10.22 -11.75 -9.76
N LEU A 8 11.07 -10.74 -9.63
CA LEU A 8 10.85 -9.62 -8.73
C LEU A 8 9.59 -8.81 -9.10
N TYR A 9 9.34 -8.65 -10.40
CA TYR A 9 8.11 -8.03 -10.89
C TYR A 9 6.85 -8.87 -10.57
N GLY A 10 6.94 -10.19 -10.70
CA GLY A 10 5.86 -11.11 -10.29
C GLY A 10 5.53 -11.02 -8.81
N VAL A 11 6.56 -11.00 -7.94
CA VAL A 11 6.40 -10.82 -6.49
C VAL A 11 5.78 -9.46 -6.17
N LEU A 12 6.22 -8.40 -6.84
CA LEU A 12 5.66 -7.05 -6.69
C LEU A 12 4.15 -7.02 -7.00
N ILE A 13 3.74 -7.63 -8.11
CA ILE A 13 2.34 -7.75 -8.50
C ILE A 13 1.58 -8.54 -7.43
N PHE A 14 2.10 -9.69 -7.00
CA PHE A 14 1.46 -10.51 -5.98
C PHE A 14 1.22 -9.74 -4.68
N VAL A 15 2.24 -9.05 -4.15
CA VAL A 15 2.11 -8.28 -2.90
C VAL A 15 1.05 -7.18 -3.02
N ARG A 16 1.01 -6.48 -4.16
CA ARG A 16 0.01 -5.44 -4.41
C ARG A 16 -1.41 -6.01 -4.41
N TRP A 17 -1.66 -7.07 -5.18
CA TRP A 17 -3.00 -7.66 -5.28
C TRP A 17 -3.42 -8.36 -3.99
N ALA A 18 -2.54 -9.12 -3.35
CA ALA A 18 -2.82 -9.78 -2.07
C ALA A 18 -3.15 -8.76 -0.98
N GLY A 19 -2.41 -7.65 -0.91
CA GLY A 19 -2.68 -6.55 0.01
C GLY A 19 -4.05 -5.91 -0.21
N LEU A 20 -4.41 -5.62 -1.46
CA LEU A 20 -5.73 -5.06 -1.80
C LEU A 20 -6.89 -6.00 -1.44
N ILE A 21 -6.74 -7.30 -1.71
CA ILE A 21 -7.75 -8.30 -1.36
C ILE A 21 -7.94 -8.33 0.17
N LEU A 22 -6.84 -8.33 0.92
CA LEU A 22 -6.88 -8.38 2.39
C LEU A 22 -7.56 -7.13 2.98
N ILE A 23 -7.21 -5.94 2.50
CA ILE A 23 -7.85 -4.67 2.90
C ILE A 23 -9.35 -4.72 2.59
N THR A 24 -9.72 -5.24 1.41
CA THR A 24 -11.12 -5.35 1.00
C THR A 24 -11.91 -6.26 1.95
N ILE A 25 -11.37 -7.44 2.28
CA ILE A 25 -12.00 -8.39 3.21
C ILE A 25 -12.18 -7.75 4.58
N ILE A 26 -11.14 -7.11 5.13
CA ILE A 26 -11.20 -6.46 6.44
C ILE A 26 -12.24 -5.33 6.45
N SER A 27 -12.20 -4.47 5.44
CA SER A 27 -13.12 -3.33 5.32
C SER A 27 -14.57 -3.78 5.22
N MET A 28 -14.83 -4.85 4.45
CA MET A 28 -16.16 -5.43 4.33
C MET A 28 -16.62 -6.07 5.63
N GLY A 29 -15.73 -6.77 6.33
CA GLY A 29 -16.01 -7.33 7.66
C GLY A 29 -16.41 -6.26 8.68
N VAL A 30 -15.74 -5.10 8.66
CA VAL A 30 -16.10 -3.96 9.51
C VAL A 30 -17.48 -3.40 9.15
N LEU A 31 -17.77 -3.21 7.86
CA LEU A 31 -19.08 -2.73 7.41
C LEU A 31 -20.21 -3.69 7.81
N ILE A 32 -20.03 -4.99 7.61
CA ILE A 32 -21.00 -6.02 8.00
C ILE A 32 -21.19 -6.05 9.52
N SER A 33 -20.11 -5.96 10.30
CA SER A 33 -20.18 -5.91 11.77
C SER A 33 -20.96 -4.68 12.27
N GLU A 34 -20.73 -3.51 11.68
CA GLU A 34 -21.47 -2.31 12.02
C GLU A 34 -22.94 -2.35 11.53
N ALA A 35 -23.21 -3.00 10.39
CA ALA A 35 -24.56 -3.23 9.88
C ALA A 35 -25.39 -4.12 10.82
N ALA A 36 -24.80 -5.22 11.28
CA ALA A 36 -25.44 -6.18 12.18
C ALA A 36 -25.78 -5.56 13.55
N LYS A 37 -25.06 -4.53 13.98
CA LYS A 37 -25.36 -3.76 15.20
C LYS A 37 -26.48 -2.73 15.02
N SER A 38 -27.13 -2.67 13.84
CA SER A 38 -28.22 -1.76 13.49
C SER A 38 -27.90 -0.25 13.69
N LYS A 39 -26.62 0.13 13.68
CA LYS A 39 -26.13 1.50 13.91
C LYS A 39 -25.31 2.09 12.76
N LEU A 40 -25.57 1.66 11.52
CA LEU A 40 -24.93 2.27 10.36
C LEU A 40 -25.54 3.64 10.07
N SER A 41 -24.98 4.67 10.69
CA SER A 41 -25.17 6.03 10.18
C SER A 41 -24.44 6.16 8.83
N PRO A 42 -25.00 6.89 7.86
CA PRO A 42 -24.33 7.13 6.58
C PRO A 42 -22.90 7.68 6.74
N GLY A 43 -22.67 8.51 7.75
CA GLY A 43 -21.33 9.05 8.06
C GLY A 43 -20.31 7.98 8.45
N LYS A 44 -20.72 6.94 9.20
CA LYS A 44 -19.82 5.82 9.54
C LYS A 44 -19.45 4.99 8.31
N VAL A 45 -20.42 4.73 7.43
CA VAL A 45 -20.16 4.01 6.17
C VAL A 45 -19.13 4.76 5.33
N LEU A 46 -19.32 6.07 5.16
CA LEU A 46 -18.37 6.92 4.43
C LEU A 46 -17.00 6.96 5.10
N GLY A 47 -16.95 6.99 6.43
CA GLY A 47 -15.70 6.93 7.20
C GLY A 47 -14.93 5.62 6.95
N VAL A 48 -15.61 4.48 7.06
CA VAL A 48 -14.99 3.16 6.82
C VAL A 48 -14.56 3.02 5.37
N ALA A 49 -15.44 3.36 4.41
CA ALA A 49 -15.12 3.30 2.99
C ALA A 49 -13.95 4.23 2.62
N GLY A 50 -13.94 5.47 3.13
CA GLY A 50 -12.85 6.42 2.93
C GLY A 50 -11.53 5.92 3.49
N SER A 51 -11.53 5.39 4.71
CA SER A 51 -10.33 4.80 5.32
C SER A 51 -9.82 3.57 4.56
N ALA A 52 -10.73 2.75 4.02
CA ALA A 52 -10.38 1.59 3.21
C ALA A 52 -9.72 1.99 1.89
N ILE A 53 -10.26 3.01 1.22
CA ILE A 53 -9.69 3.56 -0.02
C ILE A 53 -8.30 4.16 0.25
N LEU A 54 -8.17 4.97 1.32
CA LEU A 54 -6.89 5.55 1.69
C LEU A 54 -5.84 4.46 2.00
N ALA A 55 -6.23 3.46 2.78
CA ALA A 55 -5.36 2.32 3.09
C ALA A 55 -4.95 1.56 1.83
N ALA A 56 -5.89 1.31 0.90
CA ALA A 56 -5.61 0.64 -0.37
C ALA A 56 -4.60 1.42 -1.22
N VAL A 57 -4.74 2.73 -1.33
CA VAL A 57 -3.80 3.60 -2.06
C VAL A 57 -2.41 3.55 -1.42
N LEU A 58 -2.33 3.68 -0.09
CA LEU A 58 -1.05 3.63 0.63
C LEU A 58 -0.35 2.28 0.44
N PHE A 59 -1.08 1.17 0.59
CA PHE A 59 -0.52 -0.18 0.40
C PHE A 59 -0.08 -0.42 -1.04
N TRP A 60 -0.82 0.11 -2.02
CA TRP A 60 -0.45 0.00 -3.43
C TRP A 60 0.86 0.74 -3.76
N MET A 61 1.05 1.91 -3.15
CA MET A 61 2.23 2.75 -3.33
C MET A 61 3.45 2.26 -2.55
N LEU A 62 3.25 1.57 -1.43
CA LEU A 62 4.31 1.19 -0.49
C LEU A 62 5.49 0.44 -1.14
N PRO A 63 5.31 -0.56 -2.01
CA PRO A 63 6.43 -1.23 -2.67
C PRO A 63 7.26 -0.29 -3.56
N THR A 64 6.58 0.67 -4.21
CA THR A 64 7.25 1.67 -5.05
C THR A 64 8.07 2.62 -4.17
N LEU A 65 7.50 3.08 -3.06
CA LEU A 65 8.19 3.95 -2.10
C LEU A 65 9.40 3.25 -1.48
N VAL A 66 9.28 1.96 -1.12
CA VAL A 66 10.40 1.17 -0.60
C VAL A 66 11.51 1.05 -1.65
N ASN A 67 11.17 0.86 -2.92
CA ASN A 67 12.17 0.80 -3.99
C ASN A 67 12.89 2.14 -4.19
N TYR A 68 12.17 3.27 -4.16
CA TYR A 68 12.79 4.60 -4.19
C TYR A 68 13.69 4.83 -2.97
N ALA A 69 13.19 4.53 -1.76
CA ALA A 69 13.97 4.68 -0.53
C ALA A 69 15.25 3.82 -0.53
N ARG A 70 15.20 2.60 -1.08
CA ARG A 70 16.39 1.75 -1.25
C ARG A 70 17.35 2.32 -2.28
N SER A 71 16.84 2.83 -3.41
CA SER A 71 17.67 3.48 -4.41
C SER A 71 18.41 4.65 -3.79
N ASP A 72 17.68 5.55 -3.14
CA ASP A 72 18.24 6.75 -2.51
C ASP A 72 19.24 6.40 -1.40
N ALA A 73 18.92 5.45 -0.51
CA ALA A 73 19.82 5.05 0.58
C ALA A 73 21.16 4.50 0.07
N ASN A 74 21.18 3.84 -1.09
CA ASN A 74 22.41 3.30 -1.67
C ASN A 74 23.23 4.36 -2.44
N THR A 75 22.64 5.52 -2.75
CA THR A 75 23.34 6.66 -3.37
C THR A 75 23.79 7.72 -2.36
N ILE A 76 23.51 7.55 -1.07
CA ILE A 76 24.02 8.45 -0.02
C ILE A 76 25.50 8.19 0.20
N VAL A 77 26.33 9.13 -0.26
CA VAL A 77 27.75 9.20 0.11
C VAL A 77 27.85 9.91 1.46
N PRO A 78 28.66 9.43 2.42
CA PRO A 78 28.88 10.12 3.70
C PRO A 78 29.41 11.55 3.47
N ASP A 79 28.95 12.54 4.25
CA ASP A 79 29.36 13.96 4.21
C ASP A 79 29.00 14.76 2.94
N HIS A 80 28.04 14.25 2.17
CA HIS A 80 27.66 14.77 0.86
C HIS A 80 26.16 15.15 0.84
N PRO A 81 25.75 16.34 0.35
CA PRO A 81 24.35 16.77 0.39
C PRO A 81 23.42 15.86 -0.40
N ILE A 82 22.32 15.45 0.24
CA ILE A 82 21.29 14.57 -0.31
C ILE A 82 20.65 15.25 -1.53
N GLY A 83 20.60 14.54 -2.67
CA GLY A 83 19.97 15.01 -3.91
C GLY A 83 20.91 15.63 -4.95
N GLY A 84 22.22 15.63 -4.72
CA GLY A 84 23.22 16.23 -5.64
C GLY A 84 23.89 15.26 -6.63
N TYR A 85 23.71 13.95 -6.49
CA TYR A 85 24.47 12.95 -7.26
C TYR A 85 23.61 12.36 -8.38
N ARG A 86 23.95 12.67 -9.63
CA ARG A 86 23.52 11.97 -10.84
C ARG A 86 24.69 11.19 -11.41
#